data_AF-A0A0K8Q1E7-F1
#
_entry.id   AF-A0A0K8Q1E7-F1
#
_cell.length_a   1.000
_cell.length_b   1.000
_cell.length_c   1.000
_cell.angle_alpha   90.00
_cell.angle_beta   90.00
_cell.angle_gamma   90.00
#
_symmetry.space_group_name_H-M   'P 1'
#
loop_
_entity.id
_entity.type
_entity.pdbx_description
1 polymer ?
#
loop_
_entity_poly.entity_id
_entity_poly.type
_entity_poly.pdbx_seq_one_letter_code
_entity_poly.pdbx_strand_id
1 'polypeptide(L)'
;MAELSIDNGKMTLASQTSASALGTFAPPVALDSEQQQIYSARLGKYMQDVNLTPDFPSSAATALEMWEKKNGERLDGVISVDPVALGYILDATGPVPLTDPALRVLAGSGLPTTLTGQNVVPTLLSDVYAKIQKPQLQDVYFASVAKEIFAALSSGKGDDKALLNGIGKGADERRILLWSASTDEQKVIANYPMSGSIAGASVTPAQFGVYFNDGTGAKMDYYIKRTVQLVQECTGSEYGQVKVIVTSTNTAPADAATSLPEYVTGGGFFGVPPGSVRTNVSAYGPAQANVENARWME
;
A
#
# COMPACT_ATOMS: atom_id res chain seq x y z
N MET A 1 5.82 8.34 -5.61
CA MET A 1 7.01 7.48 -5.71
C MET A 1 8.22 8.38 -5.60
N ALA A 2 9.28 7.89 -4.97
CA ALA A 2 10.53 8.61 -4.86
C ALA A 2 11.67 7.68 -5.23
N GLU A 3 12.63 8.20 -5.96
CA GLU A 3 13.87 7.52 -6.28
C GLU A 3 14.85 7.71 -5.13
N LEU A 4 15.42 6.61 -4.67
CA LEU A 4 16.38 6.56 -3.58
C LEU A 4 17.68 5.99 -4.12
N SER A 5 18.77 6.76 -3.99
CA SER A 5 20.12 6.26 -4.24
C SER A 5 20.79 5.95 -2.90
N ILE A 6 21.37 4.76 -2.79
CA ILE A 6 22.17 4.33 -1.65
C ILE A 6 23.57 4.00 -2.17
N ASP A 7 24.56 4.80 -1.80
CA ASP A 7 25.95 4.60 -2.20
C ASP A 7 26.84 4.65 -0.97
N ASN A 8 27.58 3.56 -0.71
CA ASN A 8 28.48 3.43 0.44
C ASN A 8 27.83 3.82 1.78
N GLY A 9 26.56 3.44 1.97
CA GLY A 9 25.78 3.74 3.19
C GLY A 9 25.19 5.17 3.25
N LYS A 10 25.46 6.02 2.26
CA LYS A 10 24.85 7.34 2.15
C LYS A 10 23.56 7.24 1.32
N MET A 11 22.45 7.64 1.93
CA MET A 11 21.15 7.72 1.27
C MET A 11 20.93 9.11 0.68
N THR A 12 20.42 9.19 -0.56
CA THR A 12 20.00 10.44 -1.20
C THR A 12 18.64 10.27 -1.86
N LEU A 13 17.71 11.17 -1.55
CA LEU A 13 16.44 11.28 -2.27
C LEU A 13 16.69 12.02 -3.57
N ALA A 14 16.51 11.33 -4.70
CA ALA A 14 16.73 11.89 -6.04
C ALA A 14 15.43 12.50 -6.57
N SER A 15 14.82 11.89 -7.58
CA SER A 15 13.58 12.37 -8.18
C SER A 15 12.33 11.93 -7.41
N GLN A 16 11.25 12.68 -7.55
CA GLN A 16 9.92 12.27 -7.08
C GLN A 16 8.90 12.42 -8.21
N THR A 17 7.98 11.48 -8.30
CA THR A 17 6.90 11.50 -9.29
C THR A 17 5.62 10.90 -8.73
N SER A 18 4.50 11.16 -9.39
CA SER A 18 3.18 10.64 -9.04
C SER A 18 2.74 9.52 -10.00
N ALA A 19 1.77 8.70 -9.57
CA ALA A 19 1.16 7.71 -10.47
C ALA A 19 0.50 8.39 -11.68
N SER A 20 -0.10 9.56 -11.48
CA SER A 20 -0.72 10.35 -12.55
C SER A 20 0.29 10.83 -13.60
N ALA A 21 1.52 11.14 -13.21
CA ALA A 21 2.59 11.56 -14.12
C ALA A 21 3.12 10.41 -15.01
N LEU A 22 3.10 9.16 -14.51
CA LEU A 22 3.43 7.99 -15.35
C LEU A 22 2.42 7.81 -16.48
N GLY A 23 1.14 8.06 -16.21
CA GLY A 23 0.06 7.98 -17.18
C GLY A 23 -0.49 6.55 -17.34
N THR A 24 -0.98 6.24 -18.53
CA THR A 24 -1.55 4.93 -18.86
C THR A 24 -0.65 4.18 -19.83
N PHE A 25 -0.52 2.87 -19.63
CA PHE A 25 0.27 1.99 -20.49
C PHE A 25 -0.63 1.26 -21.49
N ALA A 26 -0.46 1.56 -22.78
CA ALA A 26 -1.19 0.96 -23.90
C ALA A 26 -0.20 0.64 -25.04
N PRO A 27 0.14 -0.65 -25.27
CA PRO A 27 -0.33 -1.83 -24.56
C PRO A 27 0.11 -1.85 -23.07
N PRO A 28 -0.63 -2.56 -22.19
CA PRO A 28 -0.19 -2.80 -20.82
C PRO A 28 1.21 -3.41 -20.74
N VAL A 29 1.92 -3.16 -19.65
CA VAL A 29 3.08 -3.96 -19.22
C VAL A 29 2.69 -5.43 -19.18
N ALA A 30 3.60 -6.30 -19.64
CA ALA A 30 3.35 -7.73 -19.71
C ALA A 30 3.17 -8.30 -18.30
N LEU A 31 2.23 -9.23 -18.16
CA LEU A 31 1.91 -9.88 -16.89
C LEU A 31 1.99 -11.39 -17.06
N ASP A 32 2.23 -12.08 -15.95
CA ASP A 32 1.96 -13.50 -15.83
C ASP A 32 0.47 -13.80 -16.16
N SER A 33 0.21 -14.91 -16.86
CA SER A 33 -1.13 -15.23 -17.35
C SER A 33 -2.14 -15.43 -16.23
N GLU A 34 -1.74 -16.04 -15.13
CA GLU A 34 -2.54 -16.33 -13.96
C GLU A 34 -2.85 -15.03 -13.21
N GLN A 35 -1.87 -14.14 -13.06
CA GLN A 35 -2.09 -12.78 -12.54
C GLN A 35 -3.10 -12.02 -13.39
N GLN A 36 -2.97 -12.05 -14.73
CA GLN A 36 -3.92 -11.40 -15.62
C GLN A 36 -5.31 -12.04 -15.56
N GLN A 37 -5.42 -13.36 -15.37
CA GLN A 37 -6.69 -14.04 -15.22
C GLN A 37 -7.43 -13.63 -13.95
N ILE A 38 -6.72 -13.47 -12.83
CA ILE A 38 -7.30 -13.10 -11.54
C ILE A 38 -7.59 -11.61 -11.44
N TYR A 39 -6.64 -10.77 -11.88
CA TYR A 39 -6.65 -9.31 -11.62
C TYR A 39 -6.85 -8.45 -12.87
N SER A 40 -7.03 -9.07 -14.04
CA SER A 40 -7.12 -8.43 -15.36
C SER A 40 -5.83 -7.73 -15.79
N ALA A 41 -5.82 -7.22 -17.03
CA ALA A 41 -4.71 -6.42 -17.56
C ALA A 41 -4.52 -5.06 -16.84
N ARG A 42 -5.37 -4.72 -15.85
CA ARG A 42 -5.28 -3.46 -15.10
C ARG A 42 -3.97 -3.32 -14.33
N LEU A 43 -3.46 -4.43 -13.77
CA LEU A 43 -2.14 -4.49 -13.11
C LEU A 43 -1.04 -3.86 -13.98
N GLY A 44 -1.00 -4.20 -15.27
CA GLY A 44 -0.01 -3.70 -16.22
C GLY A 44 -0.39 -2.39 -16.91
N LYS A 45 -1.60 -1.85 -16.65
CA LYS A 45 -2.13 -0.68 -17.36
C LYS A 45 -1.98 0.63 -16.57
N TYR A 46 -2.15 0.56 -15.25
CA TYR A 46 -2.16 1.74 -14.39
C TYR A 46 -1.27 1.53 -13.16
N MET A 47 -0.42 2.50 -12.85
CA MET A 47 0.50 2.43 -11.70
C MET A 47 -0.24 2.24 -10.38
N GLN A 48 -1.40 2.86 -10.20
CA GLN A 48 -2.21 2.72 -8.99
C GLN A 48 -2.88 1.34 -8.84
N ASP A 49 -2.87 0.51 -9.88
CA ASP A 49 -3.50 -0.81 -9.90
C ASP A 49 -2.47 -1.93 -9.71
N VAL A 50 -1.17 -1.66 -9.67
CA VAL A 50 -0.11 -2.71 -9.56
C VAL A 50 -0.22 -3.55 -8.29
N ASN A 51 -0.87 -3.02 -7.25
CA ASN A 51 -1.11 -3.67 -5.97
C ASN A 51 -2.49 -4.37 -5.88
N LEU A 52 -3.20 -4.52 -7.01
CA LEU A 52 -4.38 -5.40 -7.05
C LEU A 52 -3.98 -6.83 -6.66
N THR A 53 -2.79 -7.26 -7.07
CA THR A 53 -2.18 -8.49 -6.60
C THR A 53 -1.55 -8.28 -5.22
N PRO A 54 -1.76 -9.20 -4.27
CA PRO A 54 -1.09 -9.13 -2.98
C PRO A 54 0.37 -9.64 -3.02
N ASP A 55 0.81 -10.18 -4.16
CA ASP A 55 2.19 -10.61 -4.35
C ASP A 55 3.10 -9.41 -4.64
N PHE A 56 3.81 -8.94 -3.62
CA PHE A 56 4.67 -7.76 -3.77
C PHE A 56 5.75 -7.89 -4.84
N PRO A 57 6.42 -9.06 -5.04
CA PRO A 57 7.36 -9.21 -6.15
C PRO A 57 6.74 -8.93 -7.52
N SER A 58 5.52 -9.41 -7.76
CA SER A 58 4.77 -9.12 -8.99
C SER A 58 4.42 -7.64 -9.10
N SER A 59 3.95 -7.01 -8.03
CA SER A 59 3.65 -5.57 -7.99
C SER A 59 4.90 -4.71 -8.25
N ALA A 60 6.01 -5.04 -7.58
CA ALA A 60 7.28 -4.33 -7.65
C ALA A 60 7.90 -4.42 -9.05
N ALA A 61 7.98 -5.62 -9.62
CA ALA A 61 8.49 -5.82 -10.97
C ALA A 61 7.66 -5.04 -12.01
N THR A 62 6.34 -5.09 -11.89
CA THR A 62 5.42 -4.36 -12.78
C THR A 62 5.60 -2.83 -12.65
N ALA A 63 5.69 -2.33 -11.42
CA ALA A 63 5.94 -0.91 -11.15
C ALA A 63 7.29 -0.43 -11.70
N LEU A 64 8.33 -1.25 -11.55
CA LEU A 64 9.67 -0.96 -12.05
C LEU A 64 9.70 -0.93 -13.58
N GLU A 65 9.03 -1.89 -14.26
CA GLU A 65 8.90 -1.86 -15.73
C GLU A 65 8.10 -0.64 -16.22
N MET A 66 7.04 -0.24 -15.50
CA MET A 66 6.30 0.99 -15.79
C MET A 66 7.21 2.23 -15.67
N TRP A 67 8.02 2.30 -14.61
CA TRP A 67 8.99 3.36 -14.41
C TRP A 67 10.01 3.43 -15.54
N GLU A 68 10.64 2.29 -15.85
CA GLU A 68 11.65 2.16 -16.92
C GLU A 68 11.09 2.60 -18.27
N LYS A 69 9.89 2.16 -18.63
CA LYS A 69 9.23 2.56 -19.89
C LYS A 69 8.96 4.06 -19.96
N LYS A 70 8.64 4.70 -18.83
CA LYS A 70 8.29 6.11 -18.80
C LYS A 70 9.51 7.02 -18.78
N ASN A 71 10.52 6.66 -17.97
CA ASN A 71 11.63 7.54 -17.63
C ASN A 71 12.94 7.13 -18.30
N GLY A 72 13.04 5.90 -18.83
CA GLY A 72 14.25 5.37 -19.45
C GLY A 72 15.35 4.98 -18.45
N GLU A 73 15.06 5.05 -17.15
CA GLU A 73 16.00 4.76 -16.07
C GLU A 73 15.71 3.40 -15.45
N ARG A 74 16.75 2.58 -15.31
CA ARG A 74 16.70 1.28 -14.64
C ARG A 74 16.98 1.46 -13.16
N LEU A 75 16.11 0.89 -12.33
CA LEU A 75 16.25 0.89 -10.88
C LEU A 75 16.63 -0.52 -10.39
N ASP A 76 17.33 -0.59 -9.26
CA ASP A 76 17.83 -1.87 -8.71
C ASP A 76 16.78 -2.63 -7.89
N GLY A 77 15.68 -1.97 -7.52
CA GLY A 77 14.65 -2.59 -6.69
C GLY A 77 13.53 -1.62 -6.32
N VAL A 78 12.61 -2.11 -5.48
CA VAL A 78 11.46 -1.36 -4.98
C VAL A 78 11.32 -1.57 -3.48
N ILE A 79 11.13 -0.47 -2.76
CA ILE A 79 10.76 -0.47 -1.34
C ILE A 79 9.35 0.10 -1.23
N SER A 80 8.45 -0.64 -0.59
CA SER A 80 7.13 -0.15 -0.18
C SER A 80 7.15 0.17 1.31
N VAL A 81 6.60 1.32 1.67
CA VAL A 81 6.45 1.78 3.06
C VAL A 81 5.06 2.40 3.22
N ASP A 82 4.26 1.88 4.13
CA ASP A 82 2.94 2.44 4.43
C ASP A 82 2.98 3.52 5.53
N PRO A 83 1.90 4.32 5.72
CA PRO A 83 1.85 5.36 6.75
C PRO A 83 1.96 4.86 8.19
N VAL A 84 1.65 3.59 8.49
CA VAL A 84 1.81 3.03 9.84
C VAL A 84 3.28 2.75 10.11
N ALA A 85 4.01 2.19 9.14
CA ALA A 85 5.46 2.06 9.21
C ALA A 85 6.16 3.42 9.30
N LEU A 86 5.67 4.45 8.59
CA LEU A 86 6.13 5.83 8.78
C LEU A 86 5.89 6.32 10.22
N GLY A 87 4.81 5.89 10.86
CA GLY A 87 4.56 6.18 12.27
C GLY A 87 5.65 5.64 13.19
N TYR A 88 6.07 4.39 12.97
CA TYR A 88 7.17 3.79 13.73
C TYR A 88 8.50 4.52 13.51
N ILE A 89 8.75 4.99 12.28
CA ILE A 89 9.93 5.81 11.98
C ILE A 89 9.87 7.15 12.72
N LEU A 90 8.71 7.83 12.72
CA LEU A 90 8.53 9.11 13.41
C LEU A 90 8.58 8.99 14.94
N ASP A 91 8.18 7.85 15.50
CA ASP A 91 8.36 7.58 16.94
C ASP A 91 9.86 7.49 17.31
N ALA A 92 10.72 7.08 16.38
CA ALA A 92 12.16 6.95 16.58
C ALA A 92 12.95 8.24 16.25
N THR A 93 12.59 8.94 15.17
CA THR A 93 13.26 10.19 14.74
C THR A 93 12.72 11.42 15.45
N GLY A 94 11.53 11.32 16.03
CA GLY A 94 10.78 12.41 16.64
C GLY A 94 9.90 13.17 15.63
N PRO A 95 9.16 14.19 16.12
CA PRO A 95 8.28 14.99 15.28
C PRO A 95 9.01 15.66 14.12
N VAL A 96 8.42 15.62 12.92
CA VAL A 96 8.97 16.23 11.70
C VAL A 96 8.15 17.47 11.32
N PRO A 97 8.71 18.68 11.45
CA PRO A 97 8.09 19.90 10.98
C PRO A 97 7.94 19.88 9.45
N LEU A 98 6.79 20.32 8.95
CA LEU A 98 6.52 20.44 7.53
C LEU A 98 6.83 21.87 7.07
N THR A 99 8.10 22.12 6.72
CA THR A 99 8.63 23.47 6.45
C THR A 99 8.88 23.76 4.97
N ASP A 100 8.75 22.75 4.12
CA ASP A 100 8.94 22.89 2.67
C ASP A 100 8.13 24.09 2.14
N PRO A 101 8.78 25.09 1.50
CA PRO A 101 8.11 26.25 0.92
C PRO A 101 6.99 25.90 -0.06
N ALA A 102 7.03 24.74 -0.71
CA ALA A 102 5.97 24.25 -1.58
C ALA A 102 4.63 24.09 -0.83
N LEU A 103 4.65 23.86 0.48
CA LEU A 103 3.46 23.73 1.31
C LEU A 103 2.78 25.06 1.62
N ARG A 104 3.37 26.22 1.27
CA ARG A 104 2.73 27.53 1.47
C ARG A 104 1.40 27.66 0.75
N VAL A 105 1.24 27.00 -0.40
CA VAL A 105 -0.03 26.97 -1.16
C VAL A 105 -1.14 26.22 -0.41
N LEU A 106 -0.78 25.42 0.59
CA LEU A 106 -1.67 24.64 1.45
C LEU A 106 -1.87 25.27 2.83
N ALA A 107 -1.38 26.50 3.04
CA ALA A 107 -1.62 27.25 4.26
C ALA A 107 -3.14 27.43 4.48
N GLY A 108 -3.61 27.14 5.69
CA GLY A 108 -5.04 27.20 6.02
C GLY A 108 -5.85 25.96 5.62
N SER A 109 -5.24 24.92 5.04
CA SER A 109 -5.91 23.63 4.77
C SER A 109 -6.41 22.90 6.03
N GLY A 110 -5.92 23.28 7.21
CA GLY A 110 -6.23 22.58 8.47
C GLY A 110 -5.50 21.24 8.62
N LEU A 111 -4.53 20.95 7.74
CA LEU A 111 -3.57 19.86 7.93
C LEU A 111 -2.53 20.25 8.99
N PRO A 112 -1.97 19.28 9.73
CA PRO A 112 -0.96 19.56 10.73
C PRO A 112 0.30 20.14 10.09
N THR A 113 0.95 21.07 10.79
CA THR A 113 2.26 21.63 10.40
C THR A 113 3.44 20.79 10.89
N THR A 114 3.17 19.68 11.58
CA THR A 114 4.17 18.75 12.10
C THR A 114 3.59 17.34 12.08
N LEU A 115 4.35 16.39 11.55
CA LEU A 115 4.01 14.97 11.58
C LEU A 115 4.65 14.27 12.77
N THR A 116 3.92 13.34 13.34
CA THR A 116 4.27 12.51 14.50
C THR A 116 3.76 11.09 14.26
N GLY A 117 4.24 10.11 15.01
CA GLY A 117 3.69 8.75 14.93
C GLY A 117 2.19 8.67 15.21
N GLN A 118 1.66 9.61 16.00
CA GLN A 118 0.24 9.65 16.38
C GLN A 118 -0.69 10.18 15.28
N ASN A 119 -0.22 11.13 14.46
CA ASN A 119 -1.06 11.80 13.48
C ASN A 119 -0.78 11.41 12.02
N VAL A 120 0.36 10.79 11.72
CA VAL A 120 0.76 10.51 10.32
C VAL A 120 -0.24 9.59 9.60
N VAL A 121 -0.77 8.59 10.29
CA VAL A 121 -1.72 7.64 9.71
C VAL A 121 -3.03 8.32 9.29
N PRO A 122 -3.80 8.98 10.19
CA PRO A 122 -5.02 9.68 9.77
C PRO A 122 -4.73 10.84 8.81
N THR A 123 -3.58 11.50 8.94
CA THR A 123 -3.21 12.61 8.05
C THR A 123 -3.06 12.13 6.61
N LEU A 124 -2.24 11.10 6.38
CA LEU A 124 -1.89 10.65 5.02
C LEU A 124 -2.96 9.75 4.39
N LEU A 125 -3.74 9.02 5.19
CA LEU A 125 -4.78 8.12 4.68
C LEU A 125 -6.16 8.77 4.54
N SER A 126 -6.41 9.92 5.18
CA SER A 126 -7.75 10.54 5.18
C SER A 126 -7.73 12.06 5.04
N ASP A 127 -7.08 12.77 5.97
CA ASP A 127 -7.21 14.24 6.04
C ASP A 127 -6.76 14.94 4.76
N VAL A 128 -5.69 14.46 4.11
CA VAL A 128 -5.21 15.02 2.84
C VAL A 128 -6.32 15.00 1.78
N TYR A 129 -7.06 13.90 1.69
CA TYR A 129 -8.14 13.74 0.72
C TYR A 129 -9.39 14.52 1.10
N ALA A 130 -9.64 14.68 2.40
CA ALA A 130 -10.77 15.46 2.91
C ALA A 130 -10.54 16.98 2.75
N LYS A 131 -9.32 17.45 2.98
CA LYS A 131 -8.98 18.87 3.12
C LYS A 131 -8.39 19.51 1.86
N ILE A 132 -7.75 18.72 1.00
CA ILE A 132 -7.15 19.22 -0.26
C ILE A 132 -8.01 18.80 -1.46
N GLN A 133 -8.77 19.74 -2.00
CA GLN A 133 -9.70 19.50 -3.10
C GLN A 133 -9.03 19.19 -4.45
N LYS A 134 -7.85 19.78 -4.71
CA LYS A 134 -7.15 19.61 -5.99
C LYS A 134 -6.15 18.45 -5.89
N PRO A 135 -6.30 17.36 -6.67
CA PRO A 135 -5.40 16.20 -6.60
C PRO A 135 -3.92 16.56 -6.79
N GLN A 136 -3.61 17.53 -7.65
CA GLN A 136 -2.22 17.97 -7.88
C GLN A 136 -1.60 18.59 -6.61
N LEU A 137 -2.42 19.21 -5.76
CA LEU A 137 -1.94 19.74 -4.48
C LEU A 137 -1.79 18.63 -3.41
N GLN A 138 -2.52 17.52 -3.53
CA GLN A 138 -2.28 16.33 -2.71
C GLN A 138 -0.90 15.73 -3.05
N ASP A 139 -0.57 15.63 -4.35
CA ASP A 139 0.74 15.18 -4.82
C ASP A 139 1.88 16.08 -4.30
N VAL A 140 1.68 17.41 -4.30
CA VAL A 140 2.63 18.37 -3.69
C VAL A 140 2.81 18.08 -2.19
N TYR A 141 1.72 17.86 -1.46
CA TYR A 141 1.78 17.54 -0.03
C TYR A 141 2.58 16.26 0.22
N PHE A 142 2.25 15.17 -0.48
CA PHE A 142 2.95 13.88 -0.33
C PHE A 142 4.43 13.98 -0.68
N ALA A 143 4.79 14.72 -1.73
CA ALA A 143 6.19 14.90 -2.12
C ALA A 143 7.00 15.69 -1.07
N SER A 144 6.41 16.74 -0.49
CA SER A 144 7.03 17.50 0.60
C SER A 144 7.13 16.67 1.88
N VAL A 145 6.10 15.89 2.24
CA VAL A 145 6.16 14.96 3.38
C VAL A 145 7.27 13.94 3.22
N ALA A 146 7.36 13.28 2.06
CA ALA A 146 8.41 12.31 1.79
C ALA A 146 9.80 12.92 1.92
N LYS A 147 10.00 14.14 1.40
CA LYS A 147 11.26 14.88 1.51
C LYS A 147 11.63 15.23 2.95
N GLU A 148 10.69 15.75 3.74
CA GLU A 148 10.96 16.17 5.12
C GLU A 148 11.22 14.97 6.04
N ILE A 149 10.45 13.87 5.89
CA ILE A 149 10.70 12.63 6.65
C ILE A 149 12.05 12.02 6.24
N PHE A 150 12.36 11.99 4.94
CA PHE A 150 13.66 11.53 4.47
C PHE A 150 14.81 12.37 5.02
N ALA A 151 14.66 13.70 5.05
CA ALA A 151 15.68 14.59 5.61
C ALA A 151 15.89 14.34 7.11
N ALA A 152 14.81 14.10 7.87
CA ALA A 152 14.91 13.72 9.27
C ALA A 152 15.66 12.39 9.45
N LEU A 153 15.29 11.37 8.70
CA LEU A 153 15.93 10.04 8.73
C LEU A 153 17.42 10.10 8.34
N SER A 154 17.74 10.77 7.23
CA SER A 154 19.11 10.87 6.71
C SER A 154 20.02 11.79 7.53
N SER A 155 19.45 12.66 8.39
CA SER A 155 20.23 13.47 9.31
C SER A 155 20.92 12.66 10.42
N GLY A 156 20.55 11.39 10.59
CA GLY A 156 21.06 10.53 11.67
C GLY A 156 20.63 10.98 13.06
N LYS A 157 19.60 11.83 13.16
CA LYS A 157 19.02 12.26 14.43
C LYS A 157 17.89 11.30 14.79
N GLY A 158 17.93 10.77 16.01
CA GLY A 158 16.91 9.88 16.54
C GLY A 158 17.51 8.84 17.49
N ASP A 159 16.68 7.88 17.88
CA ASP A 159 17.11 6.69 18.60
C ASP A 159 17.30 5.54 17.60
N ASP A 160 18.56 5.18 17.32
CA ASP A 160 18.93 4.12 16.38
C ASP A 160 18.28 2.77 16.73
N LYS A 161 18.16 2.45 18.02
CA LYS A 161 17.53 1.20 18.48
C LYS A 161 16.04 1.24 18.24
N ALA A 162 15.39 2.37 18.55
CA ALA A 162 13.98 2.56 18.27
C ALA A 162 13.70 2.47 16.76
N LEU A 163 14.58 3.03 15.92
CA LEU A 163 14.47 3.00 14.47
C LEU A 163 14.57 1.57 13.93
N LEU A 164 15.59 0.81 14.35
CA LEU A 164 15.75 -0.59 13.94
C LEU A 164 14.56 -1.44 14.40
N ASN A 165 14.06 -1.23 15.61
CA ASN A 165 12.86 -1.91 16.10
C ASN A 165 11.62 -1.52 15.29
N GLY A 166 11.47 -0.25 14.92
CA GLY A 166 10.36 0.23 14.10
C GLY A 166 10.37 -0.34 12.68
N ILE A 167 11.56 -0.43 12.06
CA ILE A 167 11.74 -1.07 10.75
C ILE A 167 11.45 -2.58 10.85
N GLY A 168 11.99 -3.26 11.86
CA GLY A 168 11.74 -4.68 12.09
C GLY A 168 10.25 -4.98 12.27
N LYS A 169 9.57 -4.19 13.12
CA LYS A 169 8.11 -4.27 13.30
C LYS A 169 7.36 -4.01 11.99
N GLY A 170 7.78 -3.02 11.21
CA GLY A 170 7.21 -2.74 9.89
C GLY A 170 7.36 -3.91 8.91
N ALA A 171 8.50 -4.60 8.93
CA ALA A 171 8.72 -5.81 8.12
C ALA A 171 7.85 -6.98 8.58
N ASP A 172 7.78 -7.23 9.89
CA ASP A 172 6.96 -8.32 10.48
C ASP A 172 5.46 -8.12 10.21
N GLU A 173 4.99 -6.88 10.28
CA GLU A 173 3.61 -6.52 9.96
C GLU A 173 3.34 -6.39 8.44
N ARG A 174 4.32 -6.70 7.58
CA ARG A 174 4.25 -6.57 6.10
C ARG A 174 3.90 -5.16 5.61
N ARG A 175 4.36 -4.14 6.33
CA ARG A 175 4.20 -2.70 6.03
C ARG A 175 5.43 -2.08 5.39
N ILE A 176 6.58 -2.74 5.53
CA ILE A 176 7.80 -2.46 4.80
C ILE A 176 8.10 -3.69 3.96
N LEU A 177 8.03 -3.53 2.64
CA LEU A 177 8.29 -4.61 1.69
C LEU A 177 9.47 -4.22 0.80
N LEU A 178 10.29 -5.21 0.44
CA LEU A 178 11.49 -5.05 -0.36
C LEU A 178 11.50 -6.07 -1.48
N TRP A 179 11.84 -5.60 -2.67
CA TRP A 179 12.10 -6.42 -3.85
C TRP A 179 13.34 -5.91 -4.56
N SER A 180 14.19 -6.83 -5.02
CA SER A 180 15.38 -6.52 -5.82
C SER A 180 15.23 -7.06 -7.25
N ALA A 181 15.71 -6.27 -8.22
CA ALA A 181 15.86 -6.68 -9.60
C ALA A 181 17.06 -7.63 -9.80
N SER A 182 17.97 -7.70 -8.82
CA SER A 182 19.07 -8.66 -8.79
C SER A 182 18.56 -10.03 -8.33
N THR A 183 18.71 -11.04 -9.18
CA THR A 183 18.27 -12.42 -8.90
C THR A 183 18.88 -12.97 -7.61
N ASP A 184 20.15 -12.69 -7.33
CA ASP A 184 20.83 -13.26 -6.16
C ASP A 184 20.41 -12.58 -4.85
N GLU A 185 20.19 -11.27 -4.87
CA GLU A 185 19.61 -10.55 -3.72
C GLU A 185 18.17 -10.98 -3.48
N GLN A 186 17.37 -11.07 -4.55
CA GLN A 186 15.97 -11.44 -4.42
C GLN A 186 15.77 -12.88 -3.91
N LYS A 187 16.68 -13.80 -4.25
CA LYS A 187 16.71 -15.15 -3.66
C LYS A 187 16.87 -15.12 -2.14
N VAL A 188 17.68 -14.19 -1.61
CA VAL A 188 17.83 -14.02 -0.16
C VAL A 188 16.57 -13.40 0.44
N ILE A 189 16.11 -12.29 -0.14
CA ILE A 189 14.92 -11.55 0.31
C ILE A 189 13.69 -12.45 0.36
N ALA A 190 13.49 -13.32 -0.63
CA ALA A 190 12.35 -14.23 -0.75
C ALA A 190 12.19 -15.24 0.42
N ASN A 191 13.17 -15.36 1.31
CA ASN A 191 13.05 -16.19 2.52
C ASN A 191 12.44 -15.44 3.71
N TYR A 192 12.22 -14.14 3.61
CA TYR A 192 11.78 -13.29 4.72
C TYR A 192 10.42 -12.64 4.45
N PRO A 193 9.61 -12.36 5.50
CA PRO A 193 8.30 -11.72 5.33
C PRO A 193 8.33 -10.39 4.55
N MET A 194 9.45 -9.66 4.62
CA MET A 194 9.64 -8.41 3.87
C MET A 194 9.64 -8.60 2.36
N SER A 195 9.78 -9.82 1.82
CA SER A 195 9.60 -10.06 0.38
C SER A 195 8.19 -9.74 -0.08
N GLY A 196 7.21 -9.78 0.82
CA GLY A 196 5.79 -9.63 0.51
C GLY A 196 5.24 -10.71 -0.42
N SER A 197 5.96 -11.84 -0.55
CA SER A 197 5.51 -12.97 -1.35
C SER A 197 4.29 -13.63 -0.69
N ILE A 198 3.36 -14.08 -1.54
CA ILE A 198 2.16 -14.82 -1.09
C ILE A 198 2.30 -16.34 -1.23
N ALA A 199 3.41 -16.80 -1.79
CA ALA A 199 3.82 -18.19 -1.85
C ALA A 199 5.35 -18.30 -1.71
N GLY A 200 5.85 -19.53 -1.50
CA GLY A 200 7.28 -19.80 -1.38
C GLY A 200 7.81 -19.75 0.04
N ALA A 201 9.12 -19.57 0.19
CA ALA A 201 9.85 -19.80 1.43
C ALA A 201 9.49 -18.84 2.59
N SER A 202 9.05 -17.61 2.28
CA SER A 202 8.63 -16.63 3.30
C SER A 202 7.20 -16.84 3.82
N VAL A 203 6.47 -17.82 3.30
CA VAL A 203 5.08 -18.11 3.69
C VAL A 203 5.04 -19.41 4.49
N THR A 204 4.38 -19.37 5.65
CA THR A 204 4.28 -20.57 6.48
C THR A 204 3.38 -21.62 5.80
N PRO A 205 3.69 -22.93 5.87
CA PRO A 205 2.97 -23.94 5.10
C PRO A 205 1.46 -23.99 5.35
N ALA A 206 1.01 -23.62 6.55
CA ALA A 206 -0.40 -23.60 6.95
C ALA A 206 -1.02 -22.20 6.95
N GLN A 207 -0.39 -21.22 6.29
CA GLN A 207 -0.88 -19.85 6.27
C GLN A 207 -2.12 -19.69 5.40
N PHE A 208 -3.07 -18.90 5.89
CA PHE A 208 -4.15 -18.34 5.09
C PHE A 208 -3.92 -16.83 4.94
N GLY A 209 -4.18 -16.29 3.76
CA GLY A 209 -4.14 -14.86 3.47
C GLY A 209 -5.48 -14.38 2.94
N VAL A 210 -5.97 -13.25 3.46
CA VAL A 210 -7.13 -12.56 2.91
C VAL A 210 -6.73 -11.11 2.65
N TYR A 211 -6.95 -10.68 1.41
CA TYR A 211 -6.50 -9.39 0.91
C TYR A 211 -7.69 -8.59 0.38
N PHE A 212 -7.65 -7.29 0.61
CA PHE A 212 -8.75 -6.37 0.32
C PHE A 212 -8.23 -5.24 -0.55
N ASN A 213 -8.92 -4.99 -1.66
CA ASN A 213 -8.69 -3.83 -2.52
C ASN A 213 -9.95 -2.98 -2.59
N ASP A 214 -9.79 -1.65 -2.50
CA ASP A 214 -10.90 -0.71 -2.68
C ASP A 214 -11.37 -0.73 -4.14
N GLY A 215 -12.43 -1.47 -4.41
CA GLY A 215 -13.10 -1.53 -5.69
C GLY A 215 -13.97 -0.32 -5.98
N THR A 216 -14.12 0.62 -5.05
CA THR A 216 -14.86 1.88 -5.24
C THR A 216 -14.16 2.80 -6.25
N GLY A 217 -12.84 2.63 -6.41
CA GLY A 217 -12.01 3.54 -7.21
C GLY A 217 -11.80 4.89 -6.53
N ALA A 218 -11.90 4.93 -5.18
CA ALA A 218 -11.84 6.14 -4.38
C ALA A 218 -11.11 5.88 -3.04
N LYS A 219 -11.51 6.56 -1.96
CA LYS A 219 -10.85 6.48 -0.62
C LYS A 219 -11.79 5.96 0.46
N MET A 220 -12.88 5.29 0.08
CA MET A 220 -13.89 4.86 1.04
C MET A 220 -13.43 3.72 1.94
N ASP A 221 -12.44 2.92 1.51
CA ASP A 221 -11.94 1.80 2.31
C ASP A 221 -11.34 2.23 3.67
N TYR A 222 -10.93 3.50 3.80
CA TYR A 222 -10.51 4.10 5.08
C TYR A 222 -11.58 3.94 6.18
N TYR A 223 -12.85 3.91 5.80
CA TYR A 223 -13.98 3.80 6.71
C TYR A 223 -14.42 2.36 6.95
N ILE A 224 -13.75 1.35 6.37
CA ILE A 224 -14.14 -0.05 6.56
C ILE A 224 -13.34 -0.67 7.70
N LYS A 225 -14.07 -1.15 8.73
CA LYS A 225 -13.51 -2.04 9.75
C LYS A 225 -13.74 -3.48 9.33
N ARG A 226 -12.72 -4.33 9.50
CA ARG A 226 -12.77 -5.74 9.12
C ARG A 226 -12.41 -6.64 10.27
N THR A 227 -13.10 -7.77 10.35
CA THR A 227 -12.65 -8.93 11.12
C THR A 227 -12.52 -10.11 10.16
N VAL A 228 -11.48 -10.91 10.37
CA VAL A 228 -11.25 -12.15 9.62
C VAL A 228 -11.13 -13.27 10.65
N GLN A 229 -11.98 -14.28 10.53
CA GLN A 229 -12.00 -15.44 11.40
C GLN A 229 -11.69 -16.69 10.58
N LEU A 230 -10.82 -17.53 11.13
CA LEU A 230 -10.51 -18.84 10.58
C LEU A 230 -11.19 -19.89 11.47
N VAL A 231 -12.20 -20.57 10.95
CA VAL A 231 -12.96 -21.59 11.67
C VAL A 231 -12.63 -22.95 11.07
N GLN A 232 -11.94 -23.79 11.83
CA GLN A 232 -11.72 -25.18 11.45
C GLN A 232 -13.00 -25.98 11.65
N GLU A 233 -13.40 -26.74 10.64
CA GLU A 233 -14.53 -27.65 10.72
C GLU A 233 -14.00 -29.09 10.77
N CYS A 234 -14.25 -29.76 11.89
CA CYS A 234 -13.91 -31.16 12.06
C CYS A 234 -14.99 -32.02 11.39
N THR A 235 -14.81 -32.30 10.10
CA THR A 235 -15.78 -33.04 9.27
C THR A 235 -15.60 -34.56 9.33
N GLY A 236 -14.53 -35.05 9.94
CA GLY A 236 -14.18 -36.47 9.96
C GLY A 236 -13.77 -37.04 8.59
N SER A 237 -13.58 -36.18 7.59
CA SER A 237 -13.05 -36.56 6.28
C SER A 237 -11.52 -36.61 6.26
N GLU A 238 -10.96 -37.25 5.22
CA GLU A 238 -9.52 -37.25 4.94
C GLU A 238 -8.95 -35.83 4.76
N TYR A 239 -9.77 -34.89 4.30
CA TYR A 239 -9.45 -33.47 4.20
C TYR A 239 -10.00 -32.69 5.40
N GLY A 240 -9.20 -31.76 5.94
CA GLY A 240 -9.71 -30.76 6.89
C GLY A 240 -10.43 -29.63 6.15
N GLN A 241 -11.62 -29.25 6.61
CA GLN A 241 -12.32 -28.08 6.09
C GLN A 241 -12.02 -26.86 6.97
N VAL A 242 -11.82 -25.72 6.32
CA VAL A 242 -11.58 -24.45 7.00
C VAL A 242 -12.46 -23.39 6.36
N LYS A 243 -13.20 -22.66 7.18
CA LYS A 243 -14.04 -21.55 6.77
C LYS A 243 -13.38 -20.23 7.13
N VAL A 244 -13.17 -19.38 6.13
CA VAL A 244 -12.73 -18.00 6.31
C VAL A 244 -13.98 -17.12 6.35
N ILE A 245 -14.25 -16.52 7.51
CA ILE A 245 -15.37 -15.58 7.68
C ILE A 245 -14.81 -14.17 7.72
N VAL A 246 -15.22 -13.34 6.76
CA VAL A 246 -14.88 -11.92 6.72
C VAL A 246 -16.13 -11.11 7.08
N THR A 247 -16.05 -10.32 8.13
CA THR A 247 -17.07 -9.30 8.43
C THR A 247 -16.50 -7.93 8.11
N SER A 248 -17.21 -7.17 7.28
CA SER A 248 -16.87 -5.79 6.94
C SER A 248 -17.95 -4.85 7.45
N THR A 249 -17.56 -3.79 8.15
CA THR A 249 -18.46 -2.76 8.68
C THR A 249 -18.05 -1.41 8.14
N ASN A 250 -18.94 -0.74 7.42
CA ASN A 250 -18.74 0.64 6.98
C ASN A 250 -19.03 1.59 8.15
N THR A 251 -18.01 2.31 8.60
CA THR A 251 -18.09 3.32 9.66
C THR A 251 -18.02 4.74 9.12
N ALA A 252 -18.28 4.95 7.83
CA ALA A 252 -18.40 6.28 7.26
C ALA A 252 -19.59 7.02 7.91
N PRO A 253 -19.57 8.36 7.93
CA PRO A 253 -20.74 9.14 8.33
C PRO A 253 -21.99 8.69 7.56
N ALA A 254 -23.15 8.65 8.22
CA ALA A 254 -24.39 8.24 7.57
C ALA A 254 -24.77 9.16 6.38
N ASP A 255 -24.31 10.41 6.41
CA ASP A 255 -24.44 11.40 5.35
C ASP A 255 -23.21 11.48 4.43
N ALA A 256 -22.34 10.46 4.41
CA ALA A 256 -21.08 10.46 3.65
C ALA A 256 -21.23 10.80 2.17
N ALA A 257 -22.39 10.51 1.57
CA ALA A 257 -22.70 10.89 0.20
C ALA A 257 -22.64 12.41 -0.06
N THR A 258 -22.89 13.22 0.96
CA THR A 258 -22.91 14.69 0.87
C THR A 258 -21.89 15.36 1.79
N SER A 259 -21.48 14.71 2.89
CA SER A 259 -20.53 15.28 3.85
C SER A 259 -19.07 15.01 3.49
N LEU A 260 -18.77 13.96 2.71
CA LEU A 260 -17.42 13.67 2.24
C LEU A 260 -17.18 14.21 0.83
N PRO A 261 -15.95 14.66 0.50
CA PRO A 261 -15.62 15.11 -0.85
C PRO A 261 -15.82 14.01 -1.90
N GLU A 262 -16.13 14.43 -3.13
CA GLU A 262 -16.29 13.52 -4.28
C GLU A 262 -15.04 12.65 -4.51
N TYR A 263 -13.84 13.20 -4.28
CA TYR A 263 -12.58 12.45 -4.38
C TYR A 263 -12.50 11.29 -3.38
N VAL A 264 -13.18 11.39 -2.23
CA VAL A 264 -13.23 10.35 -1.21
C VAL A 264 -14.29 9.30 -1.56
N THR A 265 -15.48 9.74 -1.99
CA THR A 265 -16.61 8.85 -2.27
C THR A 265 -16.59 8.22 -3.66
N GLY A 266 -15.80 8.76 -4.58
CA GLY A 266 -15.76 8.38 -5.99
C GLY A 266 -16.90 8.94 -6.83
N GLY A 267 -17.80 9.75 -6.26
CA GLY A 267 -18.86 10.46 -6.98
C GLY A 267 -19.85 9.60 -7.76
N GLY A 268 -19.83 8.26 -7.61
CA GLY A 268 -20.58 7.35 -8.46
C GLY A 268 -19.91 7.01 -9.80
N PHE A 269 -18.74 7.60 -10.13
CA PHE A 269 -18.11 7.47 -11.44
C PHE A 269 -17.73 6.04 -11.84
N PHE A 270 -17.55 5.15 -10.85
CA PHE A 270 -17.15 3.76 -11.05
C PHE A 270 -18.28 2.75 -10.76
N GLY A 271 -19.53 3.23 -10.75
CA GLY A 271 -20.72 2.40 -10.52
C GLY A 271 -20.96 2.01 -9.06
N VAL A 272 -20.37 2.77 -8.12
CA VAL A 272 -20.57 2.57 -6.67
C VAL A 272 -21.19 3.85 -6.10
N PRO A 273 -22.39 3.81 -5.50
CA PRO A 273 -23.04 4.99 -4.95
C PRO A 273 -22.16 5.70 -3.91
N PRO A 274 -22.10 7.05 -3.89
CA PRO A 274 -21.36 7.79 -2.87
C PRO A 274 -21.74 7.36 -1.44
N GLY A 275 -20.73 7.17 -0.58
CA GLY A 275 -20.89 6.68 0.79
C GLY A 275 -20.97 5.14 0.91
N SER A 276 -21.12 4.41 -0.19
CA SER A 276 -21.01 2.95 -0.24
C SER A 276 -19.59 2.51 -0.59
N VAL A 277 -19.27 1.23 -0.34
CA VAL A 277 -17.96 0.65 -0.65
C VAL A 277 -18.13 -0.61 -1.45
N ARG A 278 -17.33 -0.77 -2.50
CA ARG A 278 -17.09 -2.06 -3.16
C ARG A 278 -15.70 -2.52 -2.77
N THR A 279 -15.56 -3.74 -2.25
CA THR A 279 -14.25 -4.33 -1.93
C THR A 279 -14.02 -5.56 -2.79
N ASN A 280 -12.87 -5.62 -3.46
CA ASN A 280 -12.39 -6.84 -4.08
C ASN A 280 -11.70 -7.68 -3.00
N VAL A 281 -12.10 -8.93 -2.83
CA VAL A 281 -11.54 -9.85 -1.84
C VAL A 281 -10.79 -10.95 -2.56
N SER A 282 -9.53 -11.16 -2.20
CA SER A 282 -8.73 -12.31 -2.64
C SER A 282 -8.34 -13.14 -1.42
N ALA A 283 -8.57 -14.45 -1.49
CA ALA A 283 -8.20 -15.37 -0.42
C ALA A 283 -7.23 -16.43 -0.96
N TYR A 284 -6.19 -16.70 -0.18
CA TYR A 284 -5.16 -17.69 -0.46
C TYR A 284 -5.09 -18.66 0.71
N GLY A 285 -5.19 -19.95 0.40
CA GLY A 285 -4.98 -21.01 1.37
C GLY A 285 -3.56 -21.58 1.31
N PRO A 286 -3.25 -22.51 2.21
CA PRO A 286 -2.08 -23.38 2.14
C PRO A 286 -1.90 -24.00 0.76
N ALA A 287 -0.67 -24.40 0.43
CA ALA A 287 -0.42 -25.22 -0.75
C ALA A 287 -1.35 -26.45 -0.73
N GLN A 288 -1.94 -26.78 -1.89
CA GLN A 288 -2.92 -27.87 -2.08
C GLN A 288 -4.31 -27.63 -1.48
N ALA A 289 -4.58 -26.46 -0.88
CA ALA A 289 -5.95 -26.09 -0.51
C ALA A 289 -6.79 -25.81 -1.77
N ASN A 290 -8.05 -26.27 -1.76
CA ASN A 290 -9.01 -26.00 -2.81
C ASN A 290 -10.18 -25.19 -2.23
N VAL A 291 -10.71 -24.25 -3.01
CA VAL A 291 -11.92 -23.50 -2.64
C VAL A 291 -13.13 -24.35 -2.98
N GLU A 292 -13.89 -24.78 -1.97
CA GLU A 292 -15.11 -25.57 -2.15
C GLU A 292 -16.32 -24.68 -2.48
N ASN A 293 -16.50 -23.59 -1.72
CA ASN A 293 -17.55 -22.61 -1.95
C ASN A 293 -17.12 -21.21 -1.49
N ALA A 294 -17.76 -20.20 -2.06
CA ALA A 294 -17.69 -18.82 -1.59
C ALA A 294 -19.09 -18.21 -1.70
N ARG A 295 -19.56 -17.57 -0.62
CA ARG A 295 -20.88 -16.91 -0.58
C ARG A 295 -20.83 -15.64 0.24
N TRP A 296 -21.64 -14.66 -0.16
CA TRP A 296 -21.93 -13.48 0.64
C TRP A 296 -23.06 -13.82 1.63
N MET A 297 -22.92 -13.37 2.87
CA MET A 297 -23.96 -13.49 3.90
C MET A 297 -24.39 -12.06 4.25
N GLU A 298 -25.68 -11.76 4.03
CA GLU A 298 -26.32 -10.49 4.43
C GLU A 298 -26.70 -10.49 5.91
#